data_AF-A0A3M1BG12-F1
#
_entry.id   AF-A0A3M1BG12-F1
#
_cell.length_a   1.000
_cell.length_b   1.000
_cell.length_c   1.000
_cell.angle_alpha   90.00
_cell.angle_beta   90.00
_cell.angle_gamma   90.00
#
_symmetry.space_group_name_H-M   'P 1'
#
loop_
_entity.id
_entity.type
_entity.pdbx_description
1 polymer ?
#
loop_
_entity_poly.entity_id
_entity_poly.type
_entity_poly.pdbx_seq_one_letter_code
_entity_poly.pdbx_strand_id
1 'polypeptide(L)'
;MRLVEDIIEAHGSPVCCVSRDGWRREPDGWLIPPASNRTAARLSLQRQLRDEEASLERLAEQLESGRQRFASAEKTLEKRQQDWQQAHLAATRSESELHAAEAALERLRTENAALAERQKRIQSDIAEVGDELRHWNEQLQQAENVDEEAIEAARQELEAQNQAVAMAETARSHCRSALAQAEQALALFVQAQEALKRDQTRLLSEQQRLRSQLQLDEQRLAEAERALSQAASQDGLDRELAAAAQAVDAAHQRLNEIRQQGHQLQQQAHECERQERQARQLHQQSSERRQAAEVQRAQEAARLEDLKLEIEERCGMQAEELLRKVEAMDELDDAEEILRRSRELEERIARFGPVNLL
;
A
#
# COMPACT_ATOMS: atom_id res chain seq x y z
N MET A 1 -63.05 -9.90 -32.64
CA MET A 1 -61.63 -9.92 -32.26
C MET A 1 -61.51 -9.25 -30.91
N ARG A 2 -60.98 -9.90 -29.87
CA ARG A 2 -60.89 -9.35 -28.50
C ARG A 2 -59.45 -8.91 -28.21
N LEU A 3 -59.27 -7.70 -27.68
CA LEU A 3 -57.96 -7.20 -27.25
C LEU A 3 -57.67 -7.71 -25.83
N VAL A 4 -56.47 -8.25 -25.60
CA VAL A 4 -56.03 -8.78 -24.30
C VAL A 4 -54.67 -8.15 -23.94
N GLU A 5 -54.34 -8.02 -22.65
CA GLU A 5 -53.08 -7.38 -22.25
C GLU A 5 -51.88 -8.28 -22.59
N ASP A 6 -51.93 -9.54 -22.20
CA ASP A 6 -51.00 -10.60 -22.64
C ASP A 6 -51.75 -11.66 -23.48
N ILE A 7 -51.12 -12.18 -24.54
CA ILE A 7 -51.74 -13.24 -25.36
C ILE A 7 -51.89 -14.54 -24.57
N ILE A 8 -51.11 -14.73 -23.50
CA ILE A 8 -51.20 -15.89 -22.60
C ILE A 8 -52.57 -15.92 -21.89
N GLU A 9 -53.11 -14.76 -21.53
CA GLU A 9 -54.44 -14.65 -20.91
C GLU A 9 -55.59 -15.03 -21.86
N ALA A 10 -55.32 -15.10 -23.17
CA ALA A 10 -56.29 -15.49 -24.19
C ALA A 10 -56.38 -17.01 -24.40
N HIS A 11 -55.71 -17.83 -23.58
CA HIS A 11 -55.71 -19.29 -23.71
C HIS A 11 -57.11 -19.89 -23.49
N GLY A 12 -57.54 -20.81 -24.36
CA GLY A 12 -58.88 -21.42 -24.33
C GLY A 12 -60.06 -20.56 -24.83
N SER A 13 -59.83 -19.31 -25.26
CA SER A 13 -60.91 -18.45 -25.78
C SER A 13 -61.40 -18.90 -27.17
N PRO A 14 -62.74 -18.99 -27.41
CA PRO A 14 -63.30 -19.43 -28.71
C PRO A 14 -63.34 -18.33 -29.77
N VAL A 15 -62.78 -17.15 -29.49
CA VAL A 15 -62.80 -15.97 -30.39
C VAL A 15 -61.37 -15.54 -30.67
N CYS A 16 -61.12 -15.07 -31.90
CA CYS A 16 -59.83 -14.48 -32.27
C CYS A 16 -59.43 -13.36 -31.29
N CYS A 17 -58.27 -13.51 -30.65
CA CYS A 17 -57.74 -12.58 -29.66
C CYS A 17 -56.42 -11.97 -30.16
N VAL A 18 -56.19 -10.70 -29.86
CA VAL A 18 -54.94 -10.02 -30.18
C VAL A 18 -54.39 -9.41 -28.91
N SER A 19 -53.12 -9.66 -28.60
CA SER A 19 -52.46 -8.99 -27.49
C SER A 19 -52.02 -7.60 -27.89
N ARG A 20 -51.73 -6.77 -26.89
CA ARG A 20 -51.16 -5.44 -27.12
C ARG A 20 -49.81 -5.47 -27.85
N ASP A 21 -49.09 -6.59 -27.84
CA ASP A 21 -47.83 -6.81 -28.57
C ASP A 21 -48.02 -7.26 -30.03
N GLY A 22 -49.28 -7.36 -30.48
CA GLY A 22 -49.63 -7.75 -31.85
C GLY A 22 -49.59 -9.25 -32.11
N TRP A 23 -49.43 -10.08 -31.06
CA TRP A 23 -49.63 -11.53 -31.17
C TRP A 23 -51.11 -11.81 -31.35
N ARG A 24 -51.44 -12.63 -32.34
CA ARG A 24 -52.82 -13.00 -32.65
C ARG A 24 -53.03 -14.48 -32.39
N ARG A 25 -54.05 -14.83 -31.62
CA ARG A 25 -54.46 -16.20 -31.37
C ARG A 25 -55.79 -16.46 -32.05
N GLU A 26 -55.83 -17.45 -32.92
CA GLU A 26 -57.05 -17.88 -33.62
C GLU A 26 -57.87 -18.86 -32.77
N PRO A 27 -59.20 -18.98 -33.02
CA PRO A 27 -60.07 -19.93 -32.32
C PRO A 27 -59.59 -21.38 -32.40
N ASP A 28 -58.98 -21.75 -33.52
CA ASP A 28 -58.47 -23.11 -33.80
C ASP A 28 -57.15 -23.42 -33.07
N GLY A 29 -56.67 -22.52 -32.20
CA GLY A 29 -55.50 -22.73 -31.34
C GLY A 29 -54.17 -22.23 -31.91
N TRP A 30 -54.14 -21.73 -33.15
CA TRP A 30 -52.93 -21.19 -33.78
C TRP A 30 -52.51 -19.86 -33.16
N LEU A 31 -51.23 -19.76 -32.80
CA LEU A 31 -50.61 -18.52 -32.35
C LEU A 31 -49.79 -17.92 -33.50
N ILE A 32 -50.24 -16.77 -33.98
CA ILE A 32 -49.62 -16.03 -35.08
C ILE A 32 -48.77 -14.92 -34.48
N PRO A 33 -47.45 -14.92 -34.69
CA PRO A 33 -46.59 -13.81 -34.27
C PRO A 33 -46.94 -12.55 -35.07
N PRO A 34 -46.69 -11.36 -34.49
CA PRO A 34 -46.85 -10.11 -35.24
C PRO A 34 -45.97 -10.12 -36.50
N ALA A 35 -46.41 -9.45 -37.55
CA ALA A 35 -45.80 -9.48 -38.89
C ALA A 35 -44.29 -9.12 -38.94
N SER A 36 -43.72 -8.55 -37.87
CA SER A 36 -42.27 -8.51 -37.65
C SER A 36 -41.90 -8.59 -36.15
N ASN A 37 -40.82 -9.31 -35.81
CA ASN A 37 -40.30 -9.33 -34.43
C ASN A 37 -39.87 -7.93 -33.92
N ARG A 38 -39.51 -7.02 -34.85
CA ARG A 38 -39.13 -5.63 -34.53
C ARG A 38 -40.28 -4.80 -33.97
N THR A 39 -41.52 -5.06 -34.39
CA THR A 39 -42.68 -4.29 -33.91
C THR A 39 -43.08 -4.65 -32.48
N ALA A 40 -43.00 -5.93 -32.09
CA ALA A 40 -43.26 -6.35 -30.71
C ALA A 40 -42.21 -5.81 -29.74
N ALA A 41 -40.93 -5.94 -30.07
CA ALA A 41 -39.83 -5.41 -29.25
C ALA A 41 -39.89 -3.88 -29.09
N ARG A 42 -40.33 -3.16 -30.14
CA ARG A 42 -40.55 -1.70 -30.06
C ARG A 42 -41.69 -1.35 -29.13
N LEU A 43 -42.80 -2.09 -29.16
CA LEU A 43 -43.96 -1.84 -28.30
C LEU A 43 -43.67 -2.19 -26.83
N SER A 44 -42.93 -3.27 -26.56
CA SER A 44 -42.50 -3.60 -25.19
C SER A 44 -41.54 -2.55 -24.62
N LEU A 45 -40.58 -2.08 -25.42
CA LEU A 45 -39.65 -1.03 -25.01
C LEU A 45 -40.36 0.31 -24.79
N GLN A 46 -41.38 0.64 -25.59
CA GLN A 46 -42.23 1.81 -25.35
C GLN A 46 -43.02 1.72 -24.03
N ARG A 47 -43.41 0.52 -23.59
CA ARG A 47 -44.08 0.35 -22.29
C ARG A 47 -43.11 0.49 -21.14
N GLN A 48 -41.97 -0.19 -21.21
CA GLN A 48 -40.91 -0.04 -20.23
C GLN A 48 -40.53 1.44 -20.07
N LEU A 49 -40.37 2.15 -21.19
CA LEU A 49 -40.09 3.58 -21.17
C LEU A 49 -41.21 4.39 -20.48
N ARG A 50 -42.50 4.09 -20.75
CA ARG A 50 -43.63 4.75 -20.07
C ARG A 50 -43.72 4.42 -18.58
N ASP A 51 -43.43 3.18 -18.19
CA ASP A 51 -43.44 2.75 -16.79
C ASP A 51 -42.29 3.41 -16.02
N GLU A 52 -41.11 3.52 -16.64
CA GLU A 52 -39.97 4.26 -16.10
C GLU A 52 -40.26 5.77 -16.04
N GLU A 53 -40.89 6.36 -17.06
CA GLU A 53 -41.33 7.77 -17.04
C GLU A 53 -42.32 8.03 -15.89
N ALA A 54 -43.34 7.18 -15.72
CA ALA A 54 -44.29 7.29 -14.62
C ALA A 54 -43.63 7.08 -13.24
N SER A 55 -42.62 6.21 -13.16
CA SER A 55 -41.82 6.01 -11.96
C SER A 55 -41.00 7.26 -11.63
N LEU A 56 -40.34 7.86 -12.63
CA LEU A 56 -39.57 9.09 -12.50
C LEU A 56 -40.46 10.26 -12.05
N GLU A 57 -41.66 10.40 -12.61
CA GLU A 57 -42.63 11.43 -12.19
C GLU A 57 -43.02 11.26 -10.71
N ARG A 58 -43.35 10.03 -10.28
CA ARG A 58 -43.67 9.75 -8.86
C ARG A 58 -42.49 10.04 -7.93
N LEU A 59 -41.28 9.67 -8.32
CA LEU A 59 -40.08 9.94 -7.54
C LEU A 59 -39.79 11.44 -7.46
N ALA A 60 -40.02 12.19 -8.54
CA ALA A 60 -39.89 13.64 -8.56
C ALA A 60 -40.90 14.31 -7.60
N GLU A 61 -42.16 13.89 -7.62
CA GLU A 61 -43.19 14.38 -6.69
C GLU A 61 -42.84 14.06 -5.23
N GLN A 62 -42.37 12.85 -4.95
CA GLN A 62 -41.93 12.45 -3.60
C GLN A 62 -40.74 13.28 -3.13
N LEU A 63 -39.77 13.55 -4.01
CA LEU A 63 -38.61 14.36 -3.71
C LEU A 63 -39.00 15.82 -3.44
N GLU A 64 -39.93 16.38 -4.22
CA GLU A 64 -40.44 17.73 -3.99
C GLU A 64 -41.23 17.84 -2.68
N SER A 65 -42.09 16.88 -2.38
CA SER A 65 -42.77 16.77 -1.09
C SER A 65 -41.77 16.64 0.07
N GLY A 66 -40.72 15.85 -0.11
CA GLY A 66 -39.61 15.72 0.85
C GLY A 66 -38.89 17.05 1.09
N ARG A 67 -38.57 17.79 0.02
CA ARG A 67 -37.96 19.13 0.11
C ARG A 67 -38.85 20.13 0.86
N GLN A 68 -40.16 20.11 0.60
CA GLN A 68 -41.10 20.99 1.30
C GLN A 68 -41.22 20.66 2.80
N ARG A 69 -41.26 19.37 3.16
CA ARG A 69 -41.25 18.93 4.56
C ARG A 69 -39.95 19.28 5.27
N PHE A 70 -38.82 19.17 4.57
CA PHE A 70 -37.53 19.56 5.10
C PHE A 70 -37.48 21.07 5.36
N ALA A 71 -37.87 21.90 4.39
CA ALA A 71 -37.90 23.35 4.53
C ALA A 71 -38.86 23.82 5.66
N SER A 72 -39.99 23.12 5.88
CA SER A 72 -40.88 23.44 7.00
C SER A 72 -40.32 23.02 8.35
N ALA A 73 -39.60 21.89 8.40
CA ALA A 73 -38.87 21.45 9.59
C ALA A 73 -37.73 22.43 9.95
N GLU A 74 -36.97 22.91 8.97
CA GLU A 74 -35.93 23.94 9.17
C GLU A 74 -36.52 25.22 9.75
N LYS A 75 -37.59 25.76 9.17
CA LYS A 75 -38.28 26.94 9.73
C LYS A 75 -38.79 26.73 11.16
N THR A 76 -39.27 25.53 11.45
CA THR A 76 -39.73 25.17 12.81
C THR A 76 -38.56 25.10 13.79
N LEU A 77 -37.41 24.57 13.35
CA LEU A 77 -36.19 24.52 14.15
C LEU A 77 -35.67 25.94 14.44
N GLU A 78 -35.58 26.80 13.42
CA GLU A 78 -35.16 28.20 13.58
C GLU A 78 -36.05 28.94 14.58
N LYS A 79 -37.37 28.79 14.47
CA LYS A 79 -38.31 29.40 15.42
C LYS A 79 -38.09 28.89 16.84
N ARG A 80 -37.93 27.58 17.03
CA ARG A 80 -37.66 27.00 18.35
C ARG A 80 -36.32 27.47 18.93
N GLN A 81 -35.30 27.67 18.11
CA GLN A 81 -34.03 28.23 18.54
C GLN A 81 -34.20 29.69 19.01
N GLN A 82 -34.96 30.50 18.28
CA GLN A 82 -35.28 31.87 18.68
C GLN A 82 -36.08 31.91 20.00
N ASP A 83 -37.13 31.09 20.11
CA ASP A 83 -37.96 31.00 21.33
C ASP A 83 -37.10 30.57 22.53
N TRP A 84 -36.20 29.60 22.34
CA TRP A 84 -35.27 29.16 23.38
C TRP A 84 -34.28 30.26 23.80
N GLN A 85 -33.70 31.00 22.84
CA GLN A 85 -32.82 32.12 23.14
C GLN A 85 -33.52 33.22 23.94
N GLN A 86 -34.78 33.53 23.58
CA GLN A 86 -35.58 34.51 24.33
C GLN A 86 -35.90 34.03 25.75
N ALA A 87 -36.30 32.77 25.90
CA ALA A 87 -36.56 32.18 27.22
C ALA A 87 -35.29 32.15 28.09
N HIS A 88 -34.14 31.83 27.50
CA HIS A 88 -32.86 31.85 28.19
C HIS A 88 -32.49 33.25 28.68
N LEU A 89 -32.59 34.27 27.80
CA LEU A 89 -32.35 35.66 28.19
C LEU A 89 -33.29 36.14 29.30
N ALA A 90 -34.57 35.75 29.26
CA ALA A 90 -35.53 36.08 30.30
C ALA A 90 -35.15 35.42 31.64
N ALA A 91 -34.72 34.16 31.63
CA ALA A 91 -34.25 33.46 32.82
C ALA A 91 -33.01 34.15 33.42
N THR A 92 -31.99 34.46 32.61
CA THR A 92 -30.77 35.13 33.08
C THR A 92 -31.08 36.52 33.66
N ARG A 93 -32.03 37.27 33.07
CA ARG A 93 -32.49 38.54 33.63
C ARG A 93 -33.14 38.34 35.00
N SER A 94 -34.05 37.39 35.13
CA SER A 94 -34.71 37.11 36.41
C SER A 94 -33.74 36.65 37.51
N GLU A 95 -32.72 35.87 37.15
CA GLU A 95 -31.66 35.44 38.07
C GLU A 95 -30.80 36.64 38.51
N SER A 96 -30.47 37.54 37.58
CA SER A 96 -29.74 38.77 37.91
C SER A 96 -30.54 39.71 38.82
N GLU A 97 -31.85 39.83 38.61
CA GLU A 97 -32.76 40.61 39.45
C GLU A 97 -32.88 40.01 40.86
N LEU A 98 -32.95 38.67 40.95
CA LEU A 98 -32.97 37.96 42.22
C LEU A 98 -31.68 38.19 43.01
N HIS A 99 -30.52 38.04 42.38
CA HIS A 99 -29.24 38.31 43.05
C HIS A 99 -29.08 39.77 43.47
N ALA A 100 -29.57 40.72 42.66
CA ALA A 100 -29.59 42.13 43.05
C ALA A 100 -30.48 42.37 44.28
N ALA A 101 -31.65 41.72 44.34
CA ALA A 101 -32.54 41.79 45.48
C ALA A 101 -31.95 41.15 46.74
N GLU A 102 -31.29 39.98 46.62
CA GLU A 102 -30.57 39.33 47.72
C GLU A 102 -29.45 40.22 48.26
N ALA A 103 -28.65 40.83 47.38
CA ALA A 103 -27.59 41.74 47.77
C ALA A 103 -28.15 43.00 48.48
N ALA A 104 -29.26 43.55 48.01
CA ALA A 104 -29.93 44.67 48.66
C ALA A 104 -30.47 44.29 50.05
N LEU A 105 -31.03 43.08 50.18
CA LEU A 105 -31.54 42.55 51.43
C LEU A 105 -30.41 42.34 52.46
N GLU A 106 -29.28 41.79 52.03
CA GLU A 106 -28.10 41.66 52.89
C GLU A 106 -27.56 43.03 53.34
N ARG A 107 -27.50 44.03 52.45
CA ARG A 107 -27.13 45.40 52.83
C ARG A 107 -28.06 45.94 53.90
N LEU A 108 -29.38 45.86 53.70
CA LEU A 108 -30.37 46.32 54.67
C LEU A 108 -30.27 45.56 56.00
N ARG A 109 -29.95 44.26 56.00
CA ARG A 109 -29.68 43.49 57.22
C ARG A 109 -28.46 44.01 57.95
N THR A 110 -27.37 44.28 57.25
CA THR A 110 -26.15 44.83 57.86
C THR A 110 -26.37 46.24 58.41
N GLU A 111 -27.11 47.09 57.70
CA GLU A 111 -27.48 48.43 58.17
C GLU A 111 -28.36 48.36 59.42
N ASN A 112 -29.35 47.47 59.44
CA ASN A 112 -30.21 47.27 60.61
C ASN A 112 -29.43 46.77 61.82
N ALA A 113 -28.51 45.81 61.62
CA ALA A 113 -27.62 45.34 62.68
C ALA A 113 -26.73 46.46 63.24
N ALA A 114 -26.16 47.30 62.36
CA ALA A 114 -25.34 48.45 62.76
C ALA A 114 -26.16 49.50 63.52
N LEU A 115 -27.39 49.78 63.09
CA LEU A 115 -28.30 50.69 63.80
C LEU A 115 -28.71 50.14 65.17
N ALA A 116 -28.99 48.84 65.28
CA ALA A 116 -29.30 48.19 66.54
C ALA A 116 -28.11 48.23 67.52
N GLU A 117 -26.88 48.01 67.02
CA GLU A 117 -25.68 48.15 67.84
C GLU A 117 -25.48 49.60 68.31
N ARG A 118 -25.68 50.58 67.42
CA ARG A 118 -25.62 52.00 67.79
C ARG A 118 -26.66 52.37 68.84
N GLN A 119 -27.88 51.85 68.73
CA GLN A 119 -28.93 52.07 69.72
C GLN A 119 -28.54 51.51 71.08
N LYS A 120 -27.96 50.30 71.13
CA LYS A 120 -27.46 49.71 72.39
C LYS A 120 -26.36 50.54 73.03
N ARG A 121 -25.41 51.05 72.23
CA ARG A 121 -24.34 51.94 72.73
C ARG A 121 -24.93 53.21 73.35
N ILE A 122 -25.83 53.89 72.64
CA ILE A 122 -26.50 55.09 73.16
C ILE A 122 -27.27 54.79 74.46
N GLN A 123 -27.91 53.63 74.57
CA GLN A 123 -28.59 53.22 75.81
C GLN A 123 -27.61 52.99 76.97
N SER A 124 -26.43 52.43 76.70
CA SER A 124 -25.34 52.32 77.68
C SER A 124 -24.87 53.71 78.11
N ASP A 125 -24.58 54.59 77.17
CA ASP A 125 -24.12 55.95 77.44
C ASP A 125 -25.14 56.73 78.30
N ILE A 126 -26.44 56.59 78.02
CA ILE A 126 -27.51 57.21 78.82
C ILE A 126 -27.52 56.65 80.26
N ALA A 127 -27.32 55.33 80.41
CA ALA A 127 -27.27 54.70 81.73
C ALA A 127 -26.04 55.17 82.52
N GLU A 128 -24.87 55.19 81.89
CA GLU A 128 -23.60 55.67 82.46
C GLU A 128 -23.73 57.13 82.90
N VAL A 129 -24.21 58.03 82.03
CA VAL A 129 -24.46 59.43 82.39
C VAL A 129 -25.48 59.54 83.53
N GLY A 130 -26.50 58.68 83.55
CA GLY A 130 -27.49 58.64 84.64
C GLY A 130 -26.92 58.16 85.98
N ASP A 131 -25.93 57.28 85.97
CA ASP A 131 -25.18 56.84 87.15
C ASP A 131 -24.22 57.94 87.62
N GLU A 132 -23.48 58.57 86.70
CA GLU A 132 -22.60 59.71 87.00
C GLU A 132 -23.38 60.87 87.64
N LEU A 133 -24.53 61.23 87.09
CA LEU A 133 -25.33 62.34 87.60
C LEU A 133 -25.88 62.04 89.00
N ARG A 134 -26.23 60.79 89.28
CA ARG A 134 -26.58 60.34 90.65
C ARG A 134 -25.39 60.44 91.58
N HIS A 135 -24.22 59.94 91.17
CA HIS A 135 -22.99 60.02 91.93
C HIS A 135 -22.61 61.46 92.29
N TRP A 136 -22.66 62.38 91.32
CA TRP A 136 -22.36 63.79 91.56
C TRP A 136 -23.38 64.48 92.47
N ASN A 137 -24.67 64.15 92.38
CA ASN A 137 -25.68 64.66 93.30
C ASN A 137 -25.46 64.14 94.74
N GLU A 138 -25.12 62.87 94.89
CA GLU A 138 -24.76 62.28 96.20
C GLU A 138 -23.52 62.96 96.78
N GLN A 139 -22.48 63.17 95.97
CA GLN A 139 -21.28 63.90 96.40
C GLN A 139 -21.59 65.36 96.78
N LEU A 140 -22.43 66.06 96.01
CA LEU A 140 -22.84 67.44 96.32
C LEU A 140 -23.57 67.51 97.67
N GLN A 141 -24.42 66.52 97.97
CA GLN A 141 -25.12 66.43 99.26
C GLN A 141 -24.17 66.09 100.42
N GLN A 142 -23.09 65.35 100.16
CA GLN A 142 -22.07 64.98 101.15
C GLN A 142 -20.99 66.05 101.34
N ALA A 143 -20.90 67.03 100.42
CA ALA A 143 -19.84 68.04 100.41
C ALA A 143 -19.92 69.11 101.51
N GLU A 144 -20.87 69.02 102.46
CA GLU A 144 -20.95 69.99 103.56
C GLU A 144 -19.78 69.91 104.57
N ASN A 145 -18.94 68.87 104.53
CA ASN A 145 -17.70 68.80 105.31
C ASN A 145 -16.65 67.92 104.59
N VAL A 146 -15.97 68.47 103.58
CA VAL A 146 -14.86 67.74 102.93
C VAL A 146 -13.55 68.03 103.67
N ASP A 147 -12.97 66.97 104.21
CA ASP A 147 -11.69 66.99 104.94
C ASP A 147 -10.52 67.01 103.93
N GLU A 148 -9.66 68.04 104.00
CA GLU A 148 -8.53 68.21 103.06
C GLU A 148 -7.52 67.06 103.17
N GLU A 149 -7.37 66.43 104.34
CA GLU A 149 -6.50 65.26 104.52
C GLU A 149 -7.04 64.02 103.80
N ALA A 150 -8.37 63.84 103.75
CA ALA A 150 -8.99 62.73 103.03
C ALA A 150 -8.86 62.88 101.51
N ILE A 151 -8.90 64.11 100.99
CA ILE A 151 -8.64 64.40 99.57
C ILE A 151 -7.19 64.04 99.22
N GLU A 152 -6.23 64.40 100.06
CA GLU A 152 -4.82 64.15 99.76
C GLU A 152 -4.49 62.65 99.85
N ALA A 153 -5.09 61.91 100.79
CA ALA A 153 -5.01 60.45 100.83
C ALA A 153 -5.62 59.81 99.57
N ALA A 154 -6.80 60.27 99.13
CA ALA A 154 -7.43 59.80 97.90
C ALA A 154 -6.60 60.13 96.63
N ARG A 155 -5.90 61.27 96.61
CA ARG A 155 -4.97 61.62 95.52
C ARG A 155 -3.78 60.68 95.46
N GLN A 156 -3.18 60.35 96.61
CA GLN A 156 -2.06 59.40 96.66
C GLN A 156 -2.50 58.00 96.24
N GLU A 157 -3.69 57.56 96.65
CA GLU A 157 -4.25 56.28 96.23
C GLU A 157 -4.59 56.26 94.73
N LEU A 158 -5.13 57.35 94.19
CA LEU A 158 -5.35 57.53 92.76
C LEU A 158 -4.02 57.49 91.97
N GLU A 159 -2.96 58.11 92.50
CA GLU A 159 -1.65 58.11 91.86
C GLU A 159 -1.02 56.71 91.85
N ALA A 160 -1.15 55.96 92.94
CA ALA A 160 -0.75 54.55 93.00
C ALA A 160 -1.55 53.67 92.01
N GLN A 161 -2.87 53.89 91.91
CA GLN A 161 -3.72 53.21 90.93
C GLN A 161 -3.33 53.57 89.49
N ASN A 162 -3.06 54.84 89.20
CA ASN A 162 -2.62 55.29 87.88
C ASN A 162 -1.28 54.65 87.49
N GLN A 163 -0.34 54.51 88.42
CA GLN A 163 0.91 53.79 88.18
C GLN A 163 0.68 52.31 87.90
N ALA A 164 -0.21 51.65 88.65
CA ALA A 164 -0.57 50.26 88.42
C ALA A 164 -1.24 50.06 87.04
N VAL A 165 -2.12 50.99 86.63
CA VAL A 165 -2.74 50.99 85.31
C VAL A 165 -1.69 51.17 84.21
N ALA A 166 -0.76 52.12 84.34
CA ALA A 166 0.31 52.32 83.36
C ALA A 166 1.20 51.07 83.20
N MET A 167 1.52 50.37 84.30
CA MET A 167 2.24 49.10 84.26
C MET A 167 1.42 47.99 83.56
N ALA A 168 0.12 47.90 83.83
CA ALA A 168 -0.76 46.94 83.16
C ALA A 168 -0.90 47.23 81.66
N GLU A 169 -0.97 48.50 81.26
CA GLU A 169 -1.04 48.92 79.87
C GLU A 169 0.24 48.60 79.09
N THR A 170 1.40 48.86 79.68
CA THR A 170 2.69 48.50 79.07
C THR A 170 2.82 46.98 78.92
N ALA A 171 2.49 46.20 79.95
CA ALA A 171 2.46 44.74 79.86
C ALA A 171 1.49 44.25 78.77
N ARG A 172 0.29 44.83 78.69
CA ARG A 172 -0.70 44.52 77.66
C ARG A 172 -0.18 44.85 76.26
N SER A 173 0.49 45.98 76.10
CA SER A 173 1.09 46.38 74.82
C SER A 173 2.18 45.40 74.37
N HIS A 174 3.00 44.93 75.31
CA HIS A 174 4.02 43.92 75.07
C HIS A 174 3.41 42.59 74.65
N CYS A 175 2.40 42.10 75.37
CA CYS A 175 1.67 40.88 75.00
C CYS A 175 1.02 40.99 73.62
N ARG A 176 0.45 42.14 73.27
CA ARG A 176 -0.11 42.39 71.93
C ARG A 176 0.95 42.33 70.84
N SER A 177 2.12 42.92 71.07
CA SER A 177 3.24 42.85 70.13
C SER A 177 3.74 41.41 69.96
N ALA A 178 3.87 40.66 71.06
CA ALA A 178 4.31 39.27 71.01
C ALA A 178 3.30 38.38 70.27
N LEU A 179 1.99 38.60 70.50
CA LEU A 179 0.93 37.92 69.76
C LEU A 179 1.00 38.21 68.26
N ALA A 180 1.14 39.48 67.87
CA ALA A 180 1.24 39.86 66.46
C ALA A 180 2.47 39.22 65.78
N GLN A 181 3.60 39.13 66.47
CA GLN A 181 4.80 38.45 65.98
C GLN A 181 4.57 36.93 65.81
N ALA A 182 3.88 36.29 66.76
CA ALA A 182 3.54 34.88 66.68
C ALA A 182 2.57 34.59 65.54
N GLU A 183 1.56 35.45 65.34
CA GLU A 183 0.62 35.37 64.21
C GLU A 183 1.34 35.54 62.87
N GLN A 184 2.28 36.49 62.77
CA GLN A 184 3.10 36.66 61.58
C GLN A 184 3.98 35.43 61.30
N ALA A 185 4.62 34.87 62.33
CA ALA A 185 5.43 33.66 62.19
C ALA A 185 4.58 32.46 61.75
N LEU A 186 3.37 32.32 62.30
CA LEU A 186 2.42 31.29 61.89
C LEU A 186 1.99 31.47 60.43
N ALA A 187 1.69 32.69 59.99
CA ALA A 187 1.33 32.98 58.61
C ALA A 187 2.47 32.60 57.64
N LEU A 188 3.71 32.95 57.96
CA LEU A 188 4.88 32.55 57.18
C LEU A 188 5.07 31.03 57.15
N PHE A 189 4.83 30.35 58.27
CA PHE A 189 4.90 28.89 58.32
C PHE A 189 3.82 28.22 57.47
N VAL A 190 2.58 28.71 57.50
CA VAL A 190 1.48 28.22 56.65
C VAL A 190 1.82 28.44 55.18
N GLN A 191 2.33 29.61 54.82
CA GLN A 191 2.77 29.92 53.46
C GLN A 191 3.90 28.97 53.00
N ALA A 192 4.88 28.70 53.86
CA ALA A 192 5.96 27.75 53.55
C ALA A 192 5.43 26.31 53.38
N GLN A 193 4.49 25.89 54.23
CA GLN A 193 3.85 24.57 54.11
C GLN A 193 3.07 24.45 52.78
N GLU A 194 2.33 25.48 52.39
CA GLU A 194 1.63 25.50 51.11
C GLU A 194 2.59 25.46 49.92
N ALA A 195 3.69 26.22 49.96
CA ALA A 195 4.72 26.20 48.94
C ALA A 195 5.30 24.78 48.77
N LEU A 196 5.66 24.12 49.89
CA LEU A 196 6.16 22.75 49.87
C LEU A 196 5.12 21.75 49.30
N LYS A 197 3.84 21.90 49.62
CA LYS A 197 2.76 21.06 49.05
C LYS A 197 2.63 21.25 47.54
N ARG A 198 2.73 22.48 47.05
CA ARG A 198 2.70 22.79 45.61
C ARG A 198 3.91 22.18 44.90
N ASP A 199 5.11 22.32 45.46
CA ASP A 199 6.34 21.74 44.91
C ASP A 199 6.30 20.22 44.91
N GLN A 200 5.81 19.59 45.98
CA GLN A 200 5.61 18.14 46.03
C GLN A 200 4.67 17.67 44.91
N THR A 201 3.54 18.36 44.72
CA THR A 201 2.56 18.03 43.68
C THR A 201 3.17 18.18 42.28
N ARG A 202 3.93 19.26 42.06
CA ARG A 202 4.67 19.49 40.82
C ARG A 202 5.66 18.36 40.55
N LEU A 203 6.50 18.00 41.52
CA LEU A 203 7.51 16.94 41.38
C LEU A 203 6.88 15.57 41.13
N LEU A 204 5.75 15.26 41.77
CA LEU A 204 5.00 14.02 41.49
C LEU A 204 4.49 13.99 40.05
N SER A 205 3.96 15.11 39.55
CA SER A 205 3.50 15.21 38.15
C SER A 205 4.66 15.08 37.15
N GLU A 206 5.81 15.70 37.44
CA GLU A 206 7.03 15.60 36.63
C GLU A 206 7.55 14.15 36.63
N GLN A 207 7.57 13.48 37.78
CA GLN A 207 7.95 12.06 37.88
C GLN A 207 7.02 11.16 37.05
N GLN A 208 5.71 11.38 37.11
CA GLN A 208 4.74 10.61 36.31
C GLN A 208 4.96 10.81 34.81
N ARG A 209 5.18 12.07 34.39
CA ARG A 209 5.49 12.40 32.99
C ARG A 209 6.79 11.74 32.53
N LEU A 210 7.84 11.75 33.34
CA LEU A 210 9.11 11.11 32.99
C LEU A 210 8.94 9.58 32.87
N ARG A 211 8.15 8.96 33.75
CA ARG A 211 7.85 7.52 33.66
C ARG A 211 7.12 7.16 32.37
N SER A 212 6.12 7.95 31.96
CA SER A 212 5.41 7.68 30.71
C SER A 212 6.30 7.90 29.48
N GLN A 213 7.20 8.89 29.52
CA GLN A 213 8.21 9.09 28.47
C GLN A 213 9.17 7.91 28.37
N LEU A 214 9.70 7.41 29.49
CA LEU A 214 10.58 6.23 29.51
C LEU A 214 9.89 5.01 28.90
N GLN A 215 8.63 4.74 29.27
CA GLN A 215 7.87 3.61 28.70
C GLN A 215 7.69 3.74 27.19
N LEU A 216 7.44 4.95 26.70
CA LEU A 216 7.25 5.21 25.28
C LEU A 216 8.58 5.07 24.52
N ASP A 217 9.68 5.53 25.10
CA ASP A 217 11.01 5.39 24.51
C ASP A 217 11.49 3.92 24.51
N GLU A 218 11.18 3.13 25.54
CA GLU A 218 11.40 1.68 25.54
C GLU A 218 10.64 0.97 24.42
N GLN A 219 9.38 1.36 24.18
CA GLN A 219 8.58 0.83 23.06
C GLN A 219 9.19 1.20 21.71
N ARG A 220 9.57 2.46 21.52
CA ARG A 220 10.25 2.93 20.29
C ARG A 220 11.57 2.21 20.05
N LEU A 221 12.35 1.97 21.10
CA LEU A 221 13.60 1.22 21.01
C LEU A 221 13.35 -0.21 20.55
N ALA A 222 12.37 -0.89 21.15
CA ALA A 222 12.00 -2.25 20.76
C ALA A 222 11.49 -2.34 19.31
N GLU A 223 10.74 -1.35 18.85
CA GLU A 223 10.31 -1.23 17.44
C GLU A 223 11.50 -1.03 16.50
N ALA A 224 12.44 -0.15 16.87
CA ALA A 224 13.65 0.10 16.09
C ALA A 224 14.55 -1.16 16.01
N GLU A 225 14.71 -1.89 17.11
CA GLU A 225 15.45 -3.16 17.14
C GLU A 225 14.79 -4.23 16.25
N ARG A 226 13.45 -4.31 16.26
CA ARG A 226 12.71 -5.19 15.34
C ARG A 226 12.93 -4.78 13.89
N ALA A 227 12.81 -3.49 13.56
CA ALA A 227 13.05 -3.00 12.20
C ALA A 227 14.49 -3.29 11.74
N LEU A 228 15.47 -3.10 12.61
CA LEU A 228 16.88 -3.40 12.32
C LEU A 228 17.10 -4.88 12.07
N SER A 229 16.53 -5.77 12.88
CA SER A 229 16.64 -7.23 12.65
C SER A 229 15.97 -7.67 11.34
N GLN A 230 14.86 -7.03 10.95
CA GLN A 230 14.20 -7.27 9.66
C GLN A 230 15.04 -6.76 8.48
N ALA A 231 15.65 -5.58 8.59
CA ALA A 231 16.56 -5.09 7.56
C ALA A 231 17.78 -6.00 7.42
N ALA A 232 18.35 -6.47 8.53
CA ALA A 232 19.50 -7.39 8.50
C ALA A 232 19.17 -8.74 7.86
N SER A 233 17.93 -9.26 8.01
CA SER A 233 17.51 -10.48 7.33
C SER A 233 17.28 -10.27 5.83
N GLN A 234 16.75 -9.10 5.44
CA GLN A 234 16.62 -8.70 4.03
C GLN A 234 18.00 -8.56 3.35
N ASP A 235 18.96 -7.90 4.00
CA ASP A 235 20.35 -7.82 3.50
C ASP A 235 20.98 -9.22 3.31
N GLY A 236 20.65 -10.17 4.19
CA GLY A 236 21.05 -11.58 4.04
C GLY A 236 20.46 -12.23 2.80
N LEU A 237 19.14 -12.07 2.59
CA LEU A 237 18.44 -12.58 1.40
C LEU A 237 18.97 -11.94 0.11
N ASP A 238 19.26 -10.64 0.10
CA ASP A 238 19.81 -9.96 -1.07
C ASP A 238 21.20 -10.48 -1.44
N ARG A 239 22.05 -10.81 -0.45
CA ARG A 239 23.34 -11.48 -0.69
C ARG A 239 23.16 -12.88 -1.25
N GLU A 240 22.20 -13.66 -0.74
CA GLU A 240 21.89 -14.99 -1.26
C GLU A 240 21.36 -14.93 -2.70
N LEU A 241 20.48 -13.98 -3.02
CA LEU A 241 19.95 -13.75 -4.36
C LEU A 241 21.07 -13.32 -5.33
N ALA A 242 21.96 -12.42 -4.91
CA ALA A 242 23.10 -12.01 -5.72
C ALA A 242 24.05 -13.19 -6.00
N ALA A 243 24.33 -14.03 -5.01
CA ALA A 243 25.12 -15.24 -5.18
C ALA A 243 24.45 -16.26 -6.11
N ALA A 244 23.13 -16.46 -5.98
CA ALA A 244 22.36 -17.34 -6.85
C ALA A 244 22.35 -16.83 -8.30
N ALA A 245 22.19 -15.52 -8.51
CA ALA A 245 22.27 -14.91 -9.83
C ALA A 245 23.65 -15.14 -10.48
N GLN A 246 24.74 -14.93 -9.74
CA GLN A 246 26.10 -15.23 -10.21
C GLN A 246 26.28 -16.71 -10.55
N ALA A 247 25.71 -17.62 -9.77
CA ALA A 247 25.76 -19.06 -10.06
C ALA A 247 24.99 -19.42 -11.34
N VAL A 248 23.84 -18.79 -11.57
CA VAL A 248 23.04 -18.95 -12.80
C VAL A 248 23.81 -18.42 -14.01
N ASP A 249 24.42 -17.25 -13.92
CA ASP A 249 25.25 -16.69 -14.99
C ASP A 249 26.44 -17.60 -15.31
N ALA A 250 27.13 -18.11 -14.30
CA ALA A 250 28.21 -19.08 -14.47
C ALA A 250 27.72 -20.39 -15.13
N ALA A 251 26.52 -20.86 -14.78
CA ALA A 251 25.91 -22.02 -15.43
C ALA A 251 25.56 -21.73 -16.90
N HIS A 252 25.06 -20.53 -17.23
CA HIS A 252 24.81 -20.11 -18.61
C HIS A 252 26.08 -20.04 -19.43
N GLN A 253 27.18 -19.53 -18.87
CA GLN A 253 28.49 -19.52 -19.53
C GLN A 253 28.96 -20.96 -19.84
N ARG A 254 28.91 -21.86 -18.86
CA ARG A 254 29.25 -23.28 -19.07
C ARG A 254 28.37 -23.96 -20.12
N LEU A 255 27.06 -23.70 -20.11
CA LEU A 255 26.15 -24.23 -21.13
C LEU A 255 26.49 -23.72 -22.53
N ASN A 256 26.87 -22.44 -22.65
CA ASN A 256 27.29 -21.88 -23.93
C ASN A 256 28.63 -22.50 -24.40
N GLU A 257 29.58 -22.72 -23.50
CA GLU A 257 30.82 -23.44 -23.79
C GLU A 257 30.55 -24.86 -24.30
N ILE A 258 29.67 -25.62 -23.62
CA ILE A 258 29.26 -26.95 -24.04
C ILE A 258 28.60 -26.91 -25.42
N ARG A 259 27.72 -25.93 -25.70
CA ARG A 259 27.13 -25.78 -27.04
C ARG A 259 28.18 -25.49 -28.11
N GLN A 260 29.15 -24.62 -27.82
CA GLN A 260 30.24 -24.31 -28.74
C GLN A 260 31.09 -25.56 -29.02
N GLN A 261 31.47 -26.31 -27.98
CA GLN A 261 32.17 -27.58 -28.12
C GLN A 261 31.34 -28.58 -28.93
N GLY A 262 30.03 -28.68 -28.68
CA GLY A 262 29.11 -29.52 -29.44
C GLY A 262 29.07 -29.15 -30.92
N HIS A 263 29.01 -27.86 -31.25
CA HIS A 263 29.08 -27.38 -32.63
C HIS A 263 30.43 -27.69 -33.30
N GLN A 264 31.54 -27.52 -32.58
CA GLN A 264 32.88 -27.87 -33.08
C GLN A 264 32.99 -29.37 -33.38
N LEU A 265 32.54 -30.22 -32.46
CA LEU A 265 32.51 -31.68 -32.65
C LEU A 265 31.62 -32.08 -33.83
N GLN A 266 30.47 -31.42 -34.01
CA GLN A 266 29.59 -31.66 -35.15
C GLN A 266 30.25 -31.28 -36.48
N GLN A 267 30.95 -30.14 -36.54
CA GLN A 267 31.71 -29.71 -37.72
C GLN A 267 32.81 -30.72 -38.05
N GLN A 268 33.59 -31.15 -37.05
CA GLN A 268 34.62 -32.18 -37.21
C GLN A 268 34.04 -33.50 -37.72
N ALA A 269 32.89 -33.94 -37.17
CA ALA A 269 32.21 -35.15 -37.64
C ALA A 269 31.81 -35.04 -39.12
N HIS A 270 31.26 -33.90 -39.55
CA HIS A 270 30.93 -33.66 -40.95
C HIS A 270 32.16 -33.61 -41.87
N GLU A 271 33.29 -33.05 -41.40
CA GLU A 271 34.55 -33.05 -42.14
C GLU A 271 35.10 -34.47 -42.31
N CYS A 272 35.12 -35.27 -41.24
CA CYS A 272 35.50 -36.68 -41.28
C CYS A 272 34.60 -37.47 -42.23
N GLU A 273 33.28 -37.26 -42.18
CA GLU A 273 32.33 -37.93 -43.09
C GLU A 273 32.58 -37.54 -44.56
N ARG A 274 32.89 -36.27 -44.84
CA ARG A 274 33.28 -35.83 -46.19
C ARG A 274 34.57 -36.49 -46.66
N GLN A 275 35.60 -36.52 -45.80
CA GLN A 275 36.88 -37.18 -46.11
C GLN A 275 36.69 -38.68 -46.36
N GLU A 276 35.85 -39.35 -45.56
CA GLU A 276 35.53 -40.75 -45.75
C GLU A 276 34.82 -41.01 -47.10
N ARG A 277 33.82 -40.19 -47.44
CA ARG A 277 33.13 -40.28 -48.73
C ARG A 277 34.09 -40.06 -49.91
N GLN A 278 35.00 -39.09 -49.79
CA GLN A 278 36.05 -38.85 -50.79
C GLN A 278 37.01 -40.04 -50.92
N ALA A 279 37.45 -40.62 -49.79
CA ALA A 279 38.30 -41.80 -49.78
C ALA A 279 37.61 -43.02 -50.41
N ARG A 280 36.32 -43.24 -50.10
CA ARG A 280 35.51 -44.29 -50.74
C ARG A 280 35.39 -44.08 -52.25
N GLN A 281 35.14 -42.86 -52.70
CA GLN A 281 35.10 -42.53 -54.14
C GLN A 281 36.45 -42.77 -54.82
N LEU A 282 37.56 -42.34 -54.22
CA LEU A 282 38.91 -42.58 -54.75
C LEU A 282 39.24 -44.07 -54.80
N HIS A 283 38.86 -44.83 -53.77
CA HIS A 283 39.05 -46.28 -53.74
C HIS A 283 38.23 -46.97 -54.84
N GLN A 284 36.97 -46.57 -55.02
CA GLN A 284 36.11 -47.07 -56.09
C GLN A 284 36.71 -46.76 -57.46
N GLN A 285 37.12 -45.51 -57.73
CA GLN A 285 37.79 -45.13 -58.98
C GLN A 285 39.08 -45.92 -59.21
N SER A 286 39.89 -46.15 -58.17
CA SER A 286 41.10 -46.97 -58.28
C SER A 286 40.76 -48.43 -58.57
N SER A 287 39.70 -48.98 -57.97
CA SER A 287 39.24 -50.34 -58.22
C SER A 287 38.73 -50.48 -59.65
N GLU A 288 37.91 -49.55 -60.13
CA GLU A 288 37.41 -49.50 -61.50
C GLU A 288 38.57 -49.40 -62.51
N ARG A 289 39.60 -48.58 -62.23
CA ARG A 289 40.81 -48.50 -63.06
C ARG A 289 41.59 -49.82 -63.08
N ARG A 290 41.75 -50.49 -61.93
CA ARG A 290 42.41 -51.81 -61.88
C ARG A 290 41.63 -52.84 -62.68
N GLN A 291 40.31 -52.89 -62.49
CA GLN A 291 39.44 -53.80 -63.23
C GLN A 291 39.50 -53.52 -64.74
N ALA A 292 39.49 -52.25 -65.16
CA ALA A 292 39.64 -51.87 -66.56
C ALA A 292 41.01 -52.30 -67.13
N ALA A 293 42.10 -52.13 -66.36
CA ALA A 293 43.43 -52.58 -66.76
C ALA A 293 43.56 -54.11 -66.81
N GLU A 294 42.92 -54.84 -65.89
CA GLU A 294 42.84 -56.30 -65.92
C GLU A 294 42.07 -56.81 -67.14
N VAL A 295 40.93 -56.18 -67.47
CA VAL A 295 40.17 -56.49 -68.68
C VAL A 295 40.98 -56.20 -69.93
N GLN A 296 41.69 -55.07 -70.00
CA GLN A 296 42.59 -54.75 -71.12
C GLN A 296 43.69 -55.79 -71.27
N ARG A 297 44.37 -56.17 -70.17
CA ARG A 297 45.41 -57.22 -70.21
C ARG A 297 44.85 -58.57 -70.64
N ALA A 298 43.65 -58.93 -70.21
CA ALA A 298 42.99 -60.15 -70.64
C ALA A 298 42.65 -60.11 -72.15
N GLN A 299 42.17 -58.97 -72.65
CA GLN A 299 41.93 -58.76 -74.09
C GLN A 299 43.22 -58.80 -74.91
N GLU A 300 44.29 -58.17 -74.43
CA GLU A 300 45.61 -58.20 -75.06
C GLU A 300 46.21 -59.61 -75.05
N ALA A 301 46.09 -60.35 -73.93
CA ALA A 301 46.53 -61.74 -73.85
C ALA A 301 45.76 -62.65 -74.81
N ALA A 302 44.44 -62.51 -74.89
CA ALA A 302 43.61 -63.24 -75.85
C ALA A 302 44.00 -62.89 -77.30
N ARG A 303 44.21 -61.60 -77.59
CA ARG A 303 44.68 -61.16 -78.91
C ARG A 303 46.06 -61.70 -79.25
N LEU A 304 46.96 -61.80 -78.29
CA LEU A 304 48.28 -62.41 -78.47
C LEU A 304 48.17 -63.93 -78.71
N GLU A 305 47.25 -64.62 -78.03
CA GLU A 305 46.97 -66.03 -78.33
C GLU A 305 46.38 -66.20 -79.74
N ASP A 306 45.42 -65.36 -80.14
CA ASP A 306 44.86 -65.39 -81.50
C ASP A 306 45.94 -65.12 -82.55
N LEU A 307 46.84 -64.16 -82.33
CA LEU A 307 48.00 -63.89 -83.18
C LEU A 307 48.98 -65.06 -83.22
N LYS A 308 49.22 -65.73 -82.07
CA LYS A 308 50.06 -66.95 -82.03
C LYS A 308 49.46 -68.05 -82.90
N LEU A 309 48.15 -68.26 -82.81
CA LEU A 309 47.41 -69.24 -83.63
C LEU A 309 47.43 -68.86 -85.11
N GLU A 310 47.23 -67.57 -85.45
CA GLU A 310 47.26 -67.10 -86.84
C GLU A 310 48.67 -67.22 -87.47
N ILE A 311 49.74 -66.97 -86.68
CA ILE A 311 51.13 -67.18 -87.11
C ILE A 311 51.40 -68.68 -87.35
N GLU A 312 50.92 -69.56 -86.47
CA GLU A 312 51.03 -71.02 -86.65
C GLU A 312 50.33 -71.48 -87.92
N GLU A 313 49.10 -71.02 -88.18
CA GLU A 313 48.34 -71.37 -89.39
C GLU A 313 49.01 -70.87 -90.67
N ARG A 314 49.51 -69.63 -90.69
CA ARG A 314 50.06 -69.02 -91.92
C ARG A 314 51.51 -69.38 -92.20
N CYS A 315 52.32 -69.57 -91.17
CA CYS A 315 53.76 -69.79 -91.31
C CYS A 315 54.18 -71.26 -91.10
N GLY A 316 53.26 -72.13 -90.65
CA GLY A 316 53.52 -73.56 -90.46
C GLY A 316 54.54 -73.88 -89.37
N MET A 317 54.76 -72.96 -88.43
CA MET A 317 55.70 -73.07 -87.30
C MET A 317 55.21 -72.24 -86.11
N GLN A 318 55.66 -72.57 -84.89
CA GLN A 318 55.21 -71.85 -83.70
C GLN A 318 55.71 -70.40 -83.69
N ALA A 319 54.92 -69.46 -83.14
CA ALA A 319 55.28 -68.03 -83.11
C ALA A 319 56.63 -67.76 -82.40
N GLU A 320 56.97 -68.56 -81.38
CA GLU A 320 58.27 -68.48 -80.69
C GLU A 320 59.43 -69.02 -81.54
N GLU A 321 59.17 -69.95 -82.47
CA GLU A 321 60.14 -70.43 -83.46
C GLU A 321 60.31 -69.45 -84.63
N LEU A 322 59.23 -68.75 -85.02
CA LEU A 322 59.28 -67.68 -86.02
C LEU A 322 60.14 -66.51 -85.53
N LEU A 323 59.94 -66.06 -84.28
CA LEU A 323 60.77 -65.01 -83.67
C LEU A 323 62.25 -65.41 -83.58
N ARG A 324 62.55 -66.67 -83.21
CA ARG A 324 63.93 -67.18 -83.22
C ARG A 324 64.55 -67.30 -84.60
N LYS A 325 63.74 -67.55 -85.65
CA LYS A 325 64.21 -67.53 -87.04
C LYS A 325 64.49 -66.12 -87.54
N VAL A 326 63.65 -65.14 -87.16
CA VAL A 326 63.88 -63.72 -87.47
C VAL A 326 65.11 -63.19 -86.73
N GLU A 327 65.32 -63.58 -85.47
CA GLU A 327 66.53 -63.24 -84.70
C GLU A 327 67.81 -63.95 -85.21
N ALA A 328 67.70 -64.99 -86.04
CA ALA A 328 68.83 -65.74 -86.62
C ALA A 328 69.10 -65.42 -88.11
N MET A 329 68.43 -64.41 -88.68
CA MET A 329 68.73 -63.88 -90.02
C MET A 329 69.79 -62.77 -89.93
N ASP A 330 71.06 -63.13 -90.20
CA ASP A 330 72.22 -62.21 -90.19
C ASP A 330 72.45 -61.43 -91.52
N GLU A 331 71.52 -61.50 -92.48
CA GLU A 331 71.54 -60.70 -93.71
C GLU A 331 70.16 -60.05 -93.93
N LEU A 332 70.06 -58.79 -93.50
CA LEU A 332 68.90 -57.89 -93.69
C LEU A 332 69.22 -56.84 -94.77
N ASP A 333 69.67 -57.30 -95.93
CA ASP A 333 69.52 -56.50 -97.15
C ASP A 333 68.02 -56.45 -97.43
N ASP A 334 67.42 -55.26 -97.23
CA ASP A 334 65.99 -54.89 -97.24
C ASP A 334 65.23 -54.79 -95.88
N ALA A 335 65.91 -54.53 -94.75
CA ALA A 335 65.23 -54.11 -93.51
C ALA A 335 64.34 -52.86 -93.67
N GLU A 336 64.77 -51.87 -94.46
CA GLU A 336 63.99 -50.64 -94.70
C GLU A 336 62.79 -50.86 -95.62
N GLU A 337 62.88 -51.78 -96.59
CA GLU A 337 61.76 -52.12 -97.48
C GLU A 337 60.70 -52.97 -96.75
N ILE A 338 61.13 -53.87 -95.85
CA ILE A 338 60.23 -54.62 -94.95
C ILE A 338 59.56 -53.67 -93.94
N LEU A 339 60.28 -52.72 -93.35
CA LEU A 339 59.71 -51.67 -92.46
C LEU A 339 58.75 -50.74 -93.20
N ARG A 340 59.02 -50.42 -94.48
CA ARG A 340 58.10 -49.64 -95.32
C ARG A 340 56.83 -50.42 -95.64
N ARG A 341 56.95 -51.70 -96.01
CA ARG A 341 55.79 -52.57 -96.27
C ARG A 341 54.96 -52.85 -95.02
N SER A 342 55.60 -52.97 -93.86
CA SER A 342 54.89 -53.14 -92.58
C SER A 342 54.23 -51.84 -92.11
N ARG A 343 54.82 -50.66 -92.36
CA ARG A 343 54.12 -49.36 -92.17
C ARG A 343 52.97 -49.15 -93.15
N GLU A 344 53.10 -49.55 -94.42
CA GLU A 344 51.99 -49.52 -95.39
C GLU A 344 50.87 -50.52 -95.02
N LEU A 345 51.22 -51.68 -94.45
CA LEU A 345 50.25 -52.64 -93.90
C LEU A 345 49.59 -52.13 -92.62
N GLU A 346 50.32 -51.50 -91.69
CA GLU A 346 49.75 -50.83 -90.52
C GLU A 346 48.81 -49.69 -90.92
N GLU A 347 49.19 -48.86 -91.90
CA GLU A 347 48.30 -47.81 -92.43
C GLU A 347 47.08 -48.41 -93.12
N ARG A 348 47.20 -49.52 -93.86
CA ARG A 348 46.05 -50.21 -94.47
C ARG A 348 45.14 -50.85 -93.42
N ILE A 349 45.70 -51.49 -92.39
CA ILE A 349 44.92 -52.09 -91.29
C ILE A 349 44.24 -51.00 -90.46
N ALA A 350 44.91 -49.87 -90.23
CA ALA A 350 44.34 -48.69 -89.57
C ALA A 350 43.28 -47.98 -90.42
N ARG A 351 43.38 -48.01 -91.76
CA ARG A 351 42.39 -47.41 -92.68
C ARG A 351 41.16 -48.29 -92.94
N PHE A 352 41.28 -49.61 -92.88
CA PHE A 352 40.19 -50.51 -93.26
C PHE A 352 39.52 -51.25 -92.09
N GLY A 353 40.10 -51.21 -90.88
CA GLY A 353 39.49 -51.87 -89.71
C GLY A 353 39.33 -53.39 -89.89
N PRO A 354 38.86 -54.12 -88.86
CA PRO A 354 38.95 -55.59 -88.81
C PRO A 354 37.97 -56.34 -89.73
N VAL A 355 37.26 -55.67 -90.63
CA VAL A 355 36.12 -56.25 -91.36
C VAL A 355 36.14 -55.79 -92.83
N ASN A 356 37.05 -56.35 -93.63
CA ASN A 356 36.89 -56.61 -95.07
C ASN A 356 38.20 -57.10 -95.69
N LEU A 357 38.60 -58.32 -95.37
CA LEU A 357 39.41 -59.16 -96.25
C LEU A 357 38.86 -60.58 -96.10
N LEU A 358 38.08 -61.00 -97.11
CA LEU A 358 37.75 -62.40 -97.37
C LEU A 358 39.02 -63.27 -97.38
#